data_AF-A0A5C7MY02-F1
#
_entry.id   AF-A0A5C7MY02-F1
#
_cell.length_a   1.000
_cell.length_b   1.000
_cell.length_c   1.000
_cell.angle_alpha   90.00
_cell.angle_beta   90.00
_cell.angle_gamma   90.00
#
_symmetry.space_group_name_H-M   'P 1'
#
loop_
_entity.id
_entity.type
_entity.pdbx_description
1 polymer ?
#
loop_
_entity_poly.entity_id
_entity_poly.type
_entity_poly.pdbx_seq_one_letter_code
_entity_poly.pdbx_strand_id
1 'polypeptide(L)'
;MGGTSIPQPNQLYLDAANQLYLEPLGFGGTLQSLFTPENISATSQARGMQILDSTILQKIANGDVSAENPLVVFGYSQSAAISSAVMRQLAGQDVPTDFVRFVLIGNPANPVGGMTVETSGLYPQYLTDYVATPNNLYRADIYTHEYDGVAAFPTYPLNLLSVLNAAMGFIYSHGTYLSLTPEQIADAVLLPTSDSDSLVNYYMIPSESLPLLNPLRLIPIAGQPLYDLLEPVTRVLVNLGYGNIEHGWSPGDADVVTGPGLFPTDLNLGDVLTALGNGVQQGITDFIDALLDPATYQITPLLDNPSLIDLEVAGYLFGFLPSPNPTAAEALQGISELFQAFSAMT
;
A
#
# COMPACT_ATOMS: atom_id res chain seq x y z
N MET A 1 -7.98 10.75 7.09
CA MET A 1 -9.04 10.58 6.07
C MET A 1 -9.05 9.13 5.61
N GLY A 2 -10.08 8.68 4.90
CA GLY A 2 -10.21 7.30 4.41
C GLY A 2 -9.77 7.16 2.95
N GLY A 3 -9.52 5.93 2.50
CA GLY A 3 -9.36 5.66 1.07
C GLY A 3 -10.70 5.61 0.33
N THR A 4 -10.65 5.31 -0.98
CA THR A 4 -11.85 5.12 -1.82
C THR A 4 -12.86 4.18 -1.15
N SER A 5 -14.14 4.54 -1.20
CA SER A 5 -15.27 3.91 -0.49
C SER A 5 -15.32 4.10 1.03
N ILE A 6 -14.38 4.85 1.63
CA ILE A 6 -14.34 5.19 3.08
C ILE A 6 -14.45 6.73 3.28
N PRO A 7 -15.55 7.38 2.86
CA PRO A 7 -15.66 8.86 2.86
C PRO A 7 -15.69 9.49 4.26
N GLN A 8 -16.08 8.72 5.28
CA GLN A 8 -16.03 9.12 6.68
C GLN A 8 -15.50 7.93 7.50
N PRO A 9 -14.19 7.88 7.82
CA PRO A 9 -13.63 6.88 8.72
C PRO A 9 -14.38 6.78 10.05
N ASN A 10 -14.66 5.55 10.48
CA ASN A 10 -15.26 5.24 11.78
C ASN A 10 -14.19 5.21 12.90
N GLN A 11 -14.57 4.96 14.15
CA GLN A 11 -13.62 4.98 15.27
C GLN A 11 -12.61 3.83 15.22
N LEU A 12 -13.00 2.61 14.80
CA LEU A 12 -12.08 1.46 14.68
C LEU A 12 -10.97 1.75 13.67
N TYR A 13 -11.32 2.38 12.54
CA TYR A 13 -10.33 2.88 11.58
C TYR A 13 -9.36 3.88 12.23
N LEU A 14 -9.87 4.85 13.00
CA LEU A 14 -9.02 5.85 13.66
C LEU A 14 -8.08 5.21 14.68
N ASP A 15 -8.58 4.27 15.48
CA ASP A 15 -7.82 3.59 16.52
C ASP A 15 -6.71 2.72 15.91
N ALA A 16 -7.01 1.95 14.86
CA ALA A 16 -6.02 1.15 14.13
C ALA A 16 -4.97 2.02 13.42
N ALA A 17 -5.40 3.06 12.71
CA ALA A 17 -4.49 4.02 12.09
C ALA A 17 -3.58 4.72 13.12
N ASN A 18 -4.10 5.00 14.31
CA ASN A 18 -3.32 5.57 15.40
C ASN A 18 -2.27 4.60 15.93
N GLN A 19 -2.70 3.40 16.32
CA GLN A 19 -1.84 2.36 16.90
C GLN A 19 -0.69 1.96 15.96
N LEU A 20 -0.98 1.83 14.67
CA LEU A 20 -0.01 1.36 13.67
C LEU A 20 0.90 2.47 13.16
N TYR A 21 0.38 3.68 12.91
CA TYR A 21 1.10 4.70 12.12
C TYR A 21 1.27 6.08 12.79
N LEU A 22 0.58 6.39 13.89
CA LEU A 22 0.66 7.73 14.52
C LEU A 22 1.35 7.68 15.89
N GLU A 23 0.93 6.78 16.78
CA GLU A 23 1.53 6.64 18.12
C GLU A 23 3.01 6.22 18.07
N PRO A 24 3.47 5.32 17.17
CA PRO A 24 4.90 5.02 17.00
C PRO A 24 5.74 6.23 16.56
N LEU A 25 5.13 7.19 15.85
CA LEU A 25 5.75 8.46 15.45
C LEU A 25 5.61 9.57 16.53
N GLY A 26 5.11 9.22 17.71
CA GLY A 26 4.98 10.12 18.86
C GLY A 26 3.73 11.01 18.86
N PHE A 27 2.70 10.68 18.07
CA PHE A 27 1.43 11.41 18.10
C PHE A 27 0.66 11.14 19.40
N GLY A 28 0.48 12.19 20.20
CA GLY A 28 -0.38 12.20 21.41
C GLY A 28 -1.61 13.11 21.28
N GLY A 29 -2.05 13.40 20.06
CA GLY A 29 -3.14 14.33 19.78
C GLY A 29 -4.53 13.70 19.77
N THR A 30 -5.57 14.53 19.64
CA THR A 30 -6.95 14.05 19.49
C THR A 30 -7.22 13.65 18.05
N LEU A 31 -7.56 12.38 17.82
CA LEU A 31 -7.97 11.86 16.51
C LEU A 31 -9.27 12.53 16.02
N GLN A 32 -9.31 12.92 14.74
CA GLN A 32 -10.47 13.56 14.12
C GLN A 32 -10.71 12.98 12.71
N SER A 33 -11.87 12.36 12.51
CA SER A 33 -12.28 11.82 11.22
C SER A 33 -12.83 12.95 10.32
N LEU A 34 -12.06 13.31 9.29
CA LEU A 34 -12.43 14.32 8.29
C LEU A 34 -13.18 13.67 7.12
N PHE A 35 -14.37 14.20 6.79
CA PHE A 35 -15.13 13.81 5.61
C PHE A 35 -14.37 14.16 4.33
N THR A 36 -14.29 13.20 3.42
CA THR A 36 -13.78 13.38 2.06
C THR A 36 -14.68 12.60 1.09
N PRO A 37 -14.80 12.97 -0.20
CA PRO A 37 -15.82 12.36 -1.05
C PRO A 37 -15.55 10.88 -1.38
N GLU A 38 -14.27 10.49 -1.41
CA GLU A 38 -13.74 9.11 -1.53
C GLU A 38 -14.55 8.17 -2.42
N ASN A 39 -14.77 8.60 -3.66
CA ASN A 39 -15.47 7.81 -4.67
C ASN A 39 -14.77 7.90 -6.03
N ILE A 40 -15.26 7.13 -6.99
CA ILE A 40 -14.68 6.98 -8.34
C ILE A 40 -14.96 8.15 -9.29
N SER A 41 -15.71 9.19 -8.87
CA SER A 41 -16.01 10.31 -9.76
C SER A 41 -14.79 11.21 -10.00
N ALA A 42 -14.67 11.73 -11.22
CA ALA A 42 -13.56 12.61 -11.63
C ALA A 42 -13.45 13.93 -10.84
N THR A 43 -14.41 14.25 -9.96
CA THR A 43 -14.37 15.41 -9.06
C THR A 43 -14.03 15.05 -7.61
N SER A 44 -13.95 13.76 -7.25
CA SER A 44 -13.76 13.30 -5.88
C SER A 44 -12.47 13.85 -5.25
N GLN A 45 -11.31 13.61 -5.88
CA GLN A 45 -10.02 14.13 -5.43
C GLN A 45 -10.00 15.66 -5.35
N ALA A 46 -10.40 16.35 -6.42
CA ALA A 46 -10.40 17.81 -6.47
C ALA A 46 -11.29 18.45 -5.38
N ARG A 47 -12.37 17.77 -4.97
CA ARG A 47 -13.22 18.20 -3.85
C ARG A 47 -12.65 17.79 -2.49
N GLY A 48 -11.99 16.64 -2.39
CA GLY A 48 -11.25 16.23 -1.19
C GLY A 48 -10.12 17.22 -0.84
N MET A 49 -9.34 17.64 -1.84
CA MET A 49 -8.30 18.67 -1.72
C MET A 49 -8.87 19.96 -1.10
N GLN A 50 -9.96 20.50 -1.66
CA GLN A 50 -10.64 21.69 -1.13
C GLN A 50 -11.07 21.55 0.34
N ILE A 51 -11.51 20.35 0.75
CA ILE A 51 -11.95 20.11 2.13
C ILE A 51 -10.75 20.03 3.08
N LEU A 52 -9.69 19.33 2.69
CA LEU A 52 -8.46 19.22 3.49
C LEU A 52 -7.75 20.57 3.63
N ASP A 53 -7.46 21.24 2.52
CA ASP A 53 -6.87 22.59 2.45
C ASP A 53 -7.59 23.58 3.36
N SER A 54 -8.91 23.75 3.16
CA SER A 54 -9.70 24.68 3.96
C SER A 54 -9.84 24.27 5.43
N THR A 55 -9.73 22.98 5.78
CA THR A 55 -9.72 22.49 7.17
C THR A 55 -8.40 22.82 7.87
N ILE A 56 -7.27 22.65 7.17
CA ILE A 56 -5.92 22.99 7.68
C ILE A 56 -5.84 24.50 7.91
N LEU A 57 -6.23 25.31 6.91
CA LEU A 57 -6.23 26.77 7.02
C LEU A 57 -7.16 27.30 8.13
N GLN A 58 -8.32 26.68 8.34
CA GLN A 58 -9.21 27.05 9.46
C GLN A 58 -8.59 26.76 10.82
N LYS A 59 -7.94 25.60 11.00
CA LYS A 59 -7.24 25.25 12.25
C LYS A 59 -6.09 26.20 12.54
N ILE A 60 -5.30 26.57 11.52
CA ILE A 60 -4.24 27.58 11.64
C ILE A 60 -4.84 28.95 12.02
N ALA A 61 -5.91 29.39 11.35
CA ALA A 61 -6.56 30.67 11.61
C ALA A 61 -7.23 30.77 13.01
N ASN A 62 -7.66 29.64 13.57
CA ASN A 62 -8.16 29.56 14.96
C ASN A 62 -7.03 29.66 16.01
N GLY A 63 -5.77 29.41 15.63
CA GLY A 63 -4.67 29.19 16.56
C GLY A 63 -4.61 27.75 17.13
N ASP A 64 -5.26 26.77 16.49
CA ASP A 64 -5.21 25.36 16.90
C ASP A 64 -3.85 24.71 16.55
N VAL A 65 -3.02 25.36 15.72
CA VAL A 65 -1.81 24.79 15.10
C VAL A 65 -0.61 25.75 15.23
N SER A 66 0.55 25.21 15.58
CA SER A 66 1.85 25.89 15.55
C SER A 66 2.99 24.89 15.32
N ALA A 67 4.25 25.34 15.30
CA ALA A 67 5.42 24.47 15.24
C ALA A 67 5.53 23.53 16.47
N GLU A 68 5.07 24.00 17.63
CA GLU A 68 5.03 23.24 18.89
C GLU A 68 3.79 22.32 19.00
N ASN A 69 2.70 22.64 18.29
CA ASN A 69 1.49 21.84 18.20
C ASN A 69 1.10 21.61 16.71
N PRO A 70 1.89 20.82 15.95
CA PRO A 70 1.67 20.62 14.54
C PRO A 70 0.47 19.72 14.25
N LEU A 71 -0.23 20.01 13.15
CA LEU A 71 -1.33 19.18 12.68
C LEU A 71 -0.80 17.96 11.92
N VAL A 72 -1.11 16.75 12.41
CA VAL A 72 -0.80 15.50 11.70
C VAL A 72 -1.98 15.10 10.82
N VAL A 73 -1.71 14.90 9.53
CA VAL A 73 -2.69 14.53 8.50
C VAL A 73 -2.46 13.09 8.06
N PHE A 74 -3.32 12.18 8.53
CA PHE A 74 -3.32 10.79 8.05
C PHE A 74 -4.11 10.65 6.75
N GLY A 75 -3.52 10.04 5.71
CA GLY A 75 -4.13 9.80 4.41
C GLY A 75 -3.92 8.37 3.93
N TYR A 76 -4.92 7.78 3.29
CA TYR A 76 -4.89 6.42 2.74
C TYR A 76 -5.36 6.44 1.29
N SER A 77 -4.67 5.73 0.39
CA SER A 77 -5.11 5.54 -1.00
C SER A 77 -5.44 6.89 -1.68
N GLN A 78 -6.64 7.08 -2.21
CA GLN A 78 -7.10 8.34 -2.78
C GLN A 78 -6.86 9.57 -1.86
N SER A 79 -7.02 9.45 -0.54
CA SER A 79 -6.69 10.52 0.41
C SER A 79 -5.19 10.77 0.62
N ALA A 80 -4.32 9.81 0.32
CA ALA A 80 -2.87 10.03 0.29
C ALA A 80 -2.44 10.84 -0.95
N ALA A 81 -3.07 10.58 -2.11
CA ALA A 81 -2.91 11.41 -3.31
C ALA A 81 -3.46 12.85 -3.10
N ILE A 82 -4.64 12.98 -2.47
CA ILE A 82 -5.19 14.28 -2.04
C ILE A 82 -4.20 15.03 -1.14
N SER A 83 -3.62 14.36 -0.14
CA SER A 83 -2.63 14.95 0.77
C SER A 83 -1.38 15.44 0.02
N SER A 84 -0.85 14.62 -0.89
CA SER A 84 0.30 14.92 -1.74
C SER A 84 0.07 16.13 -2.67
N ALA A 85 -1.17 16.32 -3.12
CA ALA A 85 -1.56 17.51 -3.88
C ALA A 85 -1.72 18.75 -2.97
N VAL A 86 -2.30 18.60 -1.77
CA VAL A 86 -2.48 19.69 -0.80
C VAL A 86 -1.16 20.21 -0.22
N MET A 87 -0.12 19.38 -0.07
CA MET A 87 1.25 19.84 0.25
C MET A 87 1.70 20.99 -0.67
N ARG A 88 1.41 20.90 -1.97
CA ARG A 88 1.74 21.97 -2.94
C ARG A 88 0.85 23.20 -2.77
N GLN A 89 -0.41 23.03 -2.38
CA GLN A 89 -1.34 24.14 -2.14
C GLN A 89 -0.92 24.95 -0.92
N LEU A 90 -0.65 24.28 0.21
CA LEU A 90 -0.19 24.90 1.46
C LEU A 90 1.16 25.64 1.27
N ALA A 91 2.12 25.03 0.57
CA ALA A 91 3.38 25.70 0.22
C ALA A 91 3.15 26.94 -0.67
N GLY A 92 2.25 26.87 -1.64
CA GLY A 92 1.83 28.00 -2.48
C GLY A 92 0.97 29.06 -1.77
N GLN A 93 0.68 28.87 -0.48
CA GLN A 93 -0.06 29.79 0.40
C GLN A 93 0.84 30.34 1.53
N ASP A 94 2.15 30.10 1.46
CA ASP A 94 3.14 30.46 2.50
C ASP A 94 2.86 29.85 3.89
N VAL A 95 2.17 28.69 3.95
CA VAL A 95 1.97 27.94 5.21
C VAL A 95 3.32 27.37 5.69
N PRO A 96 3.68 27.49 6.99
CA PRO A 96 4.96 26.97 7.48
C PRO A 96 5.09 25.44 7.40
N THR A 97 6.24 24.97 6.92
CA THR A 97 6.55 23.53 6.75
C THR A 97 6.52 22.71 8.05
N ASP A 98 6.67 23.37 9.20
CA ASP A 98 6.64 22.76 10.53
C ASP A 98 5.25 22.75 11.19
N PHE A 99 4.25 23.44 10.63
CA PHE A 99 2.87 23.46 11.14
C PHE A 99 2.09 22.20 10.77
N VAL A 100 2.47 21.48 9.72
CA VAL A 100 1.74 20.30 9.21
C VAL A 100 2.71 19.15 8.95
N ARG A 101 2.32 17.94 9.36
CA ARG A 101 3.03 16.69 9.04
C ARG A 101 2.04 15.71 8.41
N PHE A 102 2.52 14.84 7.55
CA PHE A 102 1.68 13.88 6.84
C PHE A 102 2.10 12.45 7.16
N VAL A 103 1.13 11.55 7.31
CA VAL A 103 1.38 10.11 7.45
C VAL A 103 0.51 9.40 6.42
N LEU A 104 1.13 8.81 5.42
CA LEU A 104 0.45 8.34 4.21
C LEU A 104 0.61 6.82 4.05
N ILE A 105 -0.50 6.10 3.89
CA ILE A 105 -0.49 4.66 3.62
C ILE A 105 -1.04 4.37 2.21
N GLY A 106 -0.40 3.44 1.49
CA GLY A 106 -0.84 3.05 0.14
C GLY A 106 -0.95 4.22 -0.82
N ASN A 107 0.09 5.06 -0.89
CA ASN A 107 0.03 6.34 -1.58
C ASN A 107 0.08 6.21 -3.12
N PRO A 108 -1.01 6.54 -3.86
CA PRO A 108 -1.05 6.46 -5.31
C PRO A 108 -0.13 7.48 -6.00
N ALA A 109 0.38 8.47 -5.26
CA ALA A 109 1.28 9.51 -5.75
C ALA A 109 2.76 9.25 -5.40
N ASN A 110 3.14 8.03 -4.99
CA ASN A 110 4.56 7.68 -4.82
C ASN A 110 5.38 8.02 -6.09
N PRO A 111 6.57 8.65 -5.96
CA PRO A 111 7.46 8.94 -7.10
C PRO A 111 7.85 7.70 -7.91
N VAL A 112 7.99 6.57 -7.22
CA VAL A 112 8.31 5.27 -7.78
C VAL A 112 7.09 4.35 -7.63
N GLY A 113 6.58 3.78 -8.73
CA GLY A 113 5.48 2.79 -8.71
C GLY A 113 4.10 3.30 -8.28
N GLY A 114 3.95 4.58 -7.95
CA GLY A 114 2.65 5.18 -7.63
C GLY A 114 1.78 5.29 -8.88
N MET A 115 0.60 4.66 -8.89
CA MET A 115 -0.24 4.56 -10.09
C MET A 115 -0.67 5.90 -10.70
N THR A 116 -0.71 6.99 -9.91
CA THR A 116 -0.99 8.34 -10.44
C THR A 116 0.18 8.86 -11.29
N VAL A 117 1.42 8.48 -10.96
CA VAL A 117 2.62 8.77 -11.76
C VAL A 117 2.65 7.89 -13.01
N GLU A 118 2.55 6.57 -12.81
CA GLU A 118 2.60 5.56 -13.89
C GLU A 118 1.53 5.81 -14.99
N THR A 119 0.30 6.15 -14.58
CA THR A 119 -0.81 6.42 -15.52
C THR A 119 -0.94 7.87 -15.97
N SER A 120 -0.11 8.79 -15.46
CA SER A 120 -0.22 10.24 -15.75
C SER A 120 -0.16 10.58 -17.24
N GLY A 121 0.58 9.79 -18.03
CA GLY A 121 0.89 10.07 -19.43
C GLY A 121 1.71 11.35 -19.65
N LEU A 122 2.21 11.99 -18.57
CA LEU A 122 2.90 13.27 -18.66
C LEU A 122 4.39 13.06 -18.95
N TYR A 123 4.80 13.44 -20.16
CA TYR A 123 6.21 13.57 -20.54
C TYR A 123 6.45 14.99 -21.06
N PRO A 124 7.57 15.67 -20.69
CA PRO A 124 8.77 15.11 -20.05
C PRO A 124 8.65 14.92 -18.53
N GLN A 125 9.63 14.22 -17.94
CA GLN A 125 9.69 13.77 -16.54
C GLN A 125 9.55 14.90 -15.50
N TYR A 126 9.96 16.13 -15.81
CA TYR A 126 9.71 17.28 -14.92
C TYR A 126 8.21 17.59 -14.72
N LEU A 127 7.31 17.03 -15.53
CA LEU A 127 5.86 17.12 -15.32
C LEU A 127 5.35 16.09 -14.32
N THR A 128 5.99 14.91 -14.23
CA THR A 128 5.65 13.91 -13.20
C THR A 128 6.11 14.35 -11.81
N ASP A 129 7.12 15.23 -11.71
CA ASP A 129 7.50 15.92 -10.46
C ASP A 129 6.39 16.83 -9.88
N TYR A 130 5.36 17.18 -10.67
CA TYR A 130 4.16 17.89 -10.20
C TYR A 130 2.98 16.94 -9.87
N VAL A 131 3.11 15.65 -10.17
CA VAL A 131 2.10 14.59 -9.91
C VAL A 131 2.47 13.75 -8.70
N ALA A 132 3.75 13.40 -8.55
CA ALA A 132 4.27 12.61 -7.45
C ALA A 132 4.13 13.33 -6.07
N THR A 133 4.49 12.69 -4.97
CA THR A 133 4.54 13.33 -3.65
C THR A 133 5.82 14.16 -3.51
N PRO A 134 5.72 15.45 -3.13
CA PRO A 134 6.90 16.31 -3.04
C PRO A 134 7.74 15.99 -1.79
N ASN A 135 9.01 15.62 -2.00
CA ASN A 135 9.96 15.23 -0.95
C ASN A 135 10.49 16.40 -0.09
N ASN A 136 10.21 17.66 -0.46
CA ASN A 136 10.90 18.85 0.04
C ASN A 136 9.99 19.99 0.54
N LEU A 137 8.68 19.78 0.65
CA LEU A 137 7.73 20.84 1.08
C LEU A 137 7.24 20.70 2.52
N TYR A 138 6.94 19.48 2.96
CA TYR A 138 6.44 19.16 4.30
C TYR A 138 7.05 17.85 4.77
N ARG A 139 7.12 17.65 6.09
CA ARG A 139 7.52 16.35 6.63
C ARG A 139 6.44 15.31 6.38
N ALA A 140 6.84 14.15 5.86
CA ALA A 140 5.93 13.03 5.70
C ALA A 140 6.59 11.66 5.96
N ASP A 141 5.80 10.75 6.51
CA ASP A 141 6.16 9.35 6.69
C ASP A 141 5.21 8.51 5.81
N ILE A 142 5.74 7.87 4.77
CA ILE A 142 4.96 7.21 3.73
C ILE A 142 5.21 5.71 3.78
N TYR A 143 4.17 4.94 4.10
CA TYR A 143 4.21 3.48 4.18
C TYR A 143 3.57 2.86 2.95
N THR A 144 4.30 1.95 2.32
CA THR A 144 3.88 1.20 1.13
C THR A 144 4.09 -0.29 1.41
N HIS A 145 3.13 -1.12 1.08
CA HIS A 145 3.24 -2.56 1.20
C HIS A 145 3.80 -3.16 -0.09
N GLU A 146 4.70 -4.13 0.04
CA GLU A 146 5.25 -4.87 -1.10
C GLU A 146 4.10 -5.45 -1.95
N TYR A 147 4.21 -5.33 -3.28
CA TYR A 147 3.18 -5.70 -4.26
C TYR A 147 1.85 -4.91 -4.25
N ASP A 148 1.74 -3.79 -3.52
CA ASP A 148 0.57 -2.89 -3.61
C ASP A 148 0.37 -2.39 -5.05
N GLY A 149 -0.69 -2.85 -5.72
CA GLY A 149 -0.99 -2.51 -7.11
C GLY A 149 -1.43 -1.07 -7.40
N VAL A 150 -1.39 -0.17 -6.41
CA VAL A 150 -1.69 1.26 -6.53
C VAL A 150 -0.51 2.14 -6.07
N ALA A 151 0.30 1.69 -5.12
CA ALA A 151 1.42 2.45 -4.54
C ALA A 151 2.82 1.86 -4.84
N ALA A 152 2.88 0.60 -5.28
CA ALA A 152 4.07 -0.13 -5.72
C ALA A 152 3.74 -0.98 -6.96
N PHE A 153 3.31 -0.33 -8.04
CA PHE A 153 3.04 -0.98 -9.33
C PHE A 153 4.36 -1.38 -10.03
N PRO A 154 4.40 -2.48 -10.83
CA PRO A 154 5.62 -2.94 -11.47
C PRO A 154 6.15 -1.95 -12.53
N THR A 155 7.41 -1.54 -12.38
CA THR A 155 8.13 -0.64 -13.31
C THR A 155 8.16 -1.18 -14.74
N TYR A 156 8.10 -2.50 -14.93
CA TYR A 156 8.17 -3.17 -16.23
C TYR A 156 6.87 -3.94 -16.52
N PRO A 157 5.77 -3.25 -16.89
CA PRO A 157 4.43 -3.84 -17.04
C PRO A 157 4.29 -4.82 -18.22
N LEU A 158 5.33 -5.01 -19.04
CA LEU A 158 5.40 -6.14 -19.98
C LEU A 158 5.57 -7.50 -19.26
N ASN A 159 5.99 -7.51 -17.99
CA ASN A 159 5.96 -8.69 -17.15
C ASN A 159 4.54 -8.93 -16.61
N LEU A 160 3.76 -9.72 -17.35
CA LEU A 160 2.37 -10.01 -17.02
C LEU A 160 2.20 -10.76 -15.68
N LEU A 161 3.22 -11.50 -15.20
CA LEU A 161 3.15 -12.13 -13.87
C LEU A 161 3.16 -11.06 -12.77
N SER A 162 4.01 -10.04 -12.91
CA SER A 162 4.08 -8.92 -11.97
C SER A 162 2.81 -8.07 -12.01
N VAL A 163 2.23 -7.82 -13.19
CA VAL A 163 0.96 -7.08 -13.32
C VAL A 163 -0.21 -7.86 -12.71
N LEU A 164 -0.29 -9.17 -12.93
CA LEU A 164 -1.30 -10.03 -12.27
C LEU A 164 -1.07 -10.10 -10.75
N ASN A 165 0.19 -10.16 -10.30
CA ASN A 165 0.51 -10.13 -8.88
C ASN A 165 0.15 -8.79 -8.24
N ALA A 166 0.41 -7.66 -8.88
CA ALA A 166 0.02 -6.33 -8.42
C ALA A 166 -1.52 -6.17 -8.37
N ALA A 167 -2.25 -6.72 -9.35
CA ALA A 167 -3.70 -6.74 -9.32
C ALA A 167 -4.27 -7.54 -8.13
N MET A 168 -3.62 -8.64 -7.74
CA MET A 168 -3.97 -9.38 -6.52
C MET A 168 -3.43 -8.72 -5.24
N GLY A 169 -2.27 -8.08 -5.30
CA GLY A 169 -1.63 -7.36 -4.18
C GLY A 169 -2.38 -6.08 -3.83
N PHE A 170 -3.04 -5.43 -4.78
CA PHE A 170 -4.01 -4.42 -4.41
C PHE A 170 -5.14 -4.99 -3.51
N ILE A 171 -5.54 -6.26 -3.63
CA ILE A 171 -6.46 -6.90 -2.66
C ILE A 171 -5.73 -7.18 -1.34
N TYR A 172 -4.67 -8.01 -1.39
CA TYR A 172 -3.99 -8.57 -0.21
C TYR A 172 -2.98 -7.63 0.48
N SER A 173 -2.73 -6.46 -0.08
CA SER A 173 -1.70 -5.49 0.36
C SER A 173 -2.25 -4.06 0.38
N HIS A 174 -2.84 -3.57 -0.73
CA HIS A 174 -3.43 -2.22 -0.72
C HIS A 174 -4.69 -2.14 0.16
N GLY A 175 -5.47 -3.23 0.25
CA GLY A 175 -6.66 -3.30 1.09
C GLY A 175 -6.41 -3.54 2.58
N THR A 176 -5.19 -3.90 3.00
CA THR A 176 -4.91 -4.52 4.31
C THR A 176 -4.08 -3.68 5.27
N TYR A 177 -3.63 -2.47 4.90
CA TYR A 177 -2.77 -1.63 5.75
C TYR A 177 -3.18 -1.45 7.22
N LEU A 178 -4.49 -1.49 7.54
CA LEU A 178 -4.97 -1.34 8.92
C LEU A 178 -5.18 -2.67 9.68
N SER A 179 -5.11 -3.82 9.00
CA SER A 179 -5.16 -5.15 9.63
C SER A 179 -3.79 -5.75 9.93
N LEU A 180 -2.72 -5.15 9.41
CA LEU A 180 -1.32 -5.50 9.72
C LEU A 180 -1.00 -5.40 11.22
N THR A 181 0.00 -6.15 11.67
CA THR A 181 0.47 -6.12 13.05
C THR A 181 1.42 -4.95 13.31
N PRO A 182 1.51 -4.42 14.56
CA PRO A 182 2.52 -3.44 14.92
C PRO A 182 3.96 -3.89 14.62
N GLU A 183 4.23 -5.19 14.72
CA GLU A 183 5.50 -5.82 14.37
C GLU A 183 5.81 -5.68 12.87
N GLN A 184 4.85 -5.96 11.98
CA GLN A 184 5.01 -5.77 10.53
C GLN A 184 5.28 -4.30 10.13
N ILE A 185 4.75 -3.33 10.89
CA ILE A 185 5.04 -1.91 10.66
C ILE A 185 6.42 -1.51 11.23
N ALA A 186 6.84 -2.12 12.34
CA ALA A 186 8.15 -1.89 12.95
C ALA A 186 9.31 -2.48 12.12
N ASP A 187 9.08 -3.61 11.45
CA ASP A 187 10.04 -4.26 10.54
C ASP A 187 10.01 -3.67 9.11
N ALA A 188 9.28 -2.58 8.87
CA ALA A 188 9.20 -1.91 7.58
C ALA A 188 10.55 -1.29 7.16
N VAL A 189 11.00 -1.61 5.95
CA VAL A 189 12.31 -1.20 5.41
C VAL A 189 12.28 0.26 5.00
N LEU A 190 13.05 1.11 5.68
CA LEU A 190 13.31 2.48 5.21
C LEU A 190 14.11 2.44 3.90
N LEU A 191 13.49 2.90 2.81
CA LEU A 191 14.12 3.00 1.49
C LEU A 191 15.07 4.21 1.41
N PRO A 192 16.12 4.16 0.56
CA PRO A 192 16.99 5.30 0.35
C PRO A 192 16.27 6.46 -0.35
N THR A 193 16.82 7.66 -0.19
CA THR A 193 16.40 8.87 -0.89
C THR A 193 17.62 9.59 -1.46
N SER A 194 17.41 10.34 -2.55
CA SER A 194 18.46 10.96 -3.37
C SER A 194 19.19 12.12 -2.68
N ASP A 195 18.59 12.68 -1.63
CA ASP A 195 19.19 13.70 -0.76
C ASP A 195 18.98 13.33 0.72
N SER A 196 20.05 13.43 1.52
CA SER A 196 20.00 13.23 2.97
C SER A 196 19.14 14.26 3.71
N ASP A 197 18.87 15.41 3.09
CA ASP A 197 17.99 16.46 3.62
C ASP A 197 16.51 16.30 3.17
N SER A 198 16.13 15.14 2.61
CA SER A 198 14.73 14.79 2.32
C SER A 198 13.83 15.00 3.54
N LEU A 199 12.67 15.64 3.36
CA LEU A 199 11.65 15.76 4.40
C LEU A 199 10.74 14.53 4.48
N VAL A 200 10.88 13.59 3.55
CA VAL A 200 9.97 12.44 3.41
C VAL A 200 10.71 11.12 3.58
N ASN A 201 10.25 10.34 4.55
CA ASN A 201 10.66 8.95 4.76
C ASN A 201 9.74 8.02 3.95
N TYR A 202 10.33 7.05 3.26
CA TYR A 202 9.61 6.03 2.49
C TYR A 202 9.86 4.66 3.12
N TYR A 203 8.82 4.06 3.68
CA TYR A 203 8.86 2.74 4.34
C TYR A 203 8.19 1.69 3.46
N MET A 204 8.87 0.58 3.23
CA MET A 204 8.36 -0.58 2.52
C MET A 204 8.08 -1.71 3.51
N ILE A 205 6.81 -2.09 3.67
CA ILE A 205 6.37 -3.22 4.49
C ILE A 205 6.52 -4.49 3.64
N PRO A 206 7.41 -5.44 3.98
CA PRO A 206 7.59 -6.66 3.20
C PRO A 206 6.37 -7.58 3.25
N SER A 207 6.10 -8.30 2.16
CA SER A 207 4.96 -9.22 2.05
C SER A 207 5.37 -10.66 2.32
N GLU A 208 4.91 -11.19 3.46
CA GLU A 208 5.06 -12.59 3.88
C GLU A 208 4.53 -13.62 2.87
N SER A 209 3.66 -13.18 1.94
CA SER A 209 3.09 -14.03 0.91
C SER A 209 3.16 -13.37 -0.48
N LEU A 210 3.04 -14.18 -1.54
CA LEU A 210 2.96 -13.69 -2.91
C LEU A 210 1.47 -13.55 -3.32
N PRO A 211 0.92 -12.34 -3.50
CA PRO A 211 -0.51 -12.11 -3.70
C PRO A 211 -1.12 -12.89 -4.87
N LEU A 212 -0.38 -13.11 -5.96
CA LEU A 212 -0.80 -13.92 -7.11
C LEU A 212 -1.18 -15.36 -6.74
N LEU A 213 -0.53 -15.92 -5.71
CA LEU A 213 -0.70 -17.31 -5.29
C LEU A 213 -1.60 -17.46 -4.06
N ASN A 214 -1.90 -16.40 -3.29
CA ASN A 214 -2.79 -16.49 -2.14
C ASN A 214 -4.16 -17.16 -2.41
N PRO A 215 -4.83 -17.00 -3.57
CA PRO A 215 -6.05 -17.73 -3.89
C PRO A 215 -5.89 -19.26 -3.96
N LEU A 216 -4.68 -19.78 -4.19
CA LEU A 216 -4.38 -21.21 -4.23
C LEU A 216 -4.52 -21.85 -2.84
N ARG A 217 -4.20 -21.09 -1.78
CA ARG A 217 -4.29 -21.49 -0.36
C ARG A 217 -5.74 -21.69 0.13
N LEU A 218 -6.73 -21.30 -0.68
CA LEU A 218 -8.15 -21.58 -0.46
C LEU A 218 -8.56 -23.03 -0.80
N ILE A 219 -7.71 -23.80 -1.51
CA ILE A 219 -7.99 -25.20 -1.82
C ILE A 219 -7.66 -26.06 -0.58
N PRO A 220 -8.63 -26.76 0.05
CA PRO A 220 -8.36 -27.54 1.26
C PRO A 220 -7.31 -28.63 1.03
N ILE A 221 -6.38 -28.79 1.98
CA ILE A 221 -5.27 -29.76 2.01
C ILE A 221 -4.22 -29.59 0.90
N ALA A 222 -4.62 -29.41 -0.36
CA ALA A 222 -3.70 -29.28 -1.48
C ALA A 222 -3.19 -27.85 -1.70
N GLY A 223 -3.91 -26.83 -1.22
CA GLY A 223 -3.65 -25.43 -1.53
C GLY A 223 -2.35 -24.88 -0.97
N GLN A 224 -2.03 -25.19 0.30
CA GLN A 224 -0.78 -24.74 0.93
C GLN A 224 0.44 -25.44 0.29
N PRO A 225 0.53 -26.79 0.16
CA PRO A 225 1.62 -27.41 -0.58
C PRO A 225 1.78 -26.89 -2.02
N LEU A 226 0.69 -26.71 -2.77
CA LEU A 226 0.77 -26.18 -4.14
C LEU A 226 1.20 -24.71 -4.19
N TYR A 227 0.92 -23.92 -3.15
CA TYR A 227 1.49 -22.59 -2.97
C TYR A 227 3.01 -22.71 -2.73
N ASP A 228 3.43 -23.50 -1.74
CA ASP A 228 4.84 -23.69 -1.36
C ASP A 228 5.71 -24.21 -2.52
N LEU A 229 5.16 -25.09 -3.36
CA LEU A 229 5.82 -25.60 -4.56
C LEU A 229 6.10 -24.52 -5.63
N LEU A 230 5.24 -23.51 -5.71
CA LEU A 230 5.24 -22.51 -6.78
C LEU A 230 5.83 -21.17 -6.35
N GLU A 231 5.75 -20.83 -5.06
CA GLU A 231 6.10 -19.51 -4.52
C GLU A 231 7.53 -19.09 -4.88
N PRO A 232 8.59 -19.86 -4.58
CA PRO A 232 9.95 -19.33 -4.67
C PRO A 232 10.37 -19.02 -6.11
N VAL A 233 9.87 -19.79 -7.09
CA VAL A 233 10.07 -19.52 -8.53
C VAL A 233 9.19 -18.36 -8.99
N THR A 234 7.94 -18.30 -8.55
CA THR A 234 7.00 -17.26 -8.98
C THR A 234 7.36 -15.90 -8.41
N ARG A 235 7.86 -15.82 -7.17
CA ARG A 235 8.34 -14.57 -6.55
C ARG A 235 9.52 -13.99 -7.33
N VAL A 236 10.52 -14.80 -7.66
CA VAL A 236 11.64 -14.37 -8.54
C VAL A 236 11.09 -13.83 -9.87
N LEU A 237 10.20 -14.56 -10.55
CA LEU A 237 9.61 -14.13 -11.83
C LEU A 237 8.76 -12.85 -11.72
N VAL A 238 8.09 -12.62 -10.58
CA VAL A 238 7.35 -11.38 -10.28
C VAL A 238 8.30 -10.22 -10.01
N ASN A 239 9.39 -10.43 -9.26
CA ASN A 239 10.36 -9.41 -8.90
C ASN A 239 11.12 -8.88 -10.14
N LEU A 240 11.24 -9.67 -11.22
CA LEU A 240 11.77 -9.18 -12.51
C LEU A 240 10.96 -7.99 -13.07
N GLY A 241 9.65 -7.89 -12.78
CA GLY A 241 8.83 -6.73 -13.18
C GLY A 241 9.07 -5.46 -12.36
N TYR A 242 9.80 -5.60 -11.24
CA TYR A 242 10.31 -4.53 -10.38
C TYR A 242 11.82 -4.31 -10.59
N GLY A 243 12.42 -4.93 -11.62
CA GLY A 243 13.81 -4.69 -12.02
C GLY A 243 14.88 -5.41 -11.19
N ASN A 244 14.51 -6.30 -10.27
CA ASN A 244 15.43 -7.04 -9.41
C ASN A 244 14.98 -8.51 -9.27
N ILE A 245 15.53 -9.28 -8.32
CA ILE A 245 15.16 -10.69 -8.06
C ILE A 245 14.70 -10.96 -6.61
N GLU A 246 14.92 -10.03 -5.69
CA GLU A 246 14.82 -10.22 -4.24
C GLU A 246 13.52 -9.63 -3.66
N HIS A 247 13.00 -8.56 -4.26
CA HIS A 247 11.99 -7.66 -3.68
C HIS A 247 10.94 -7.17 -4.70
N GLY A 248 9.70 -7.01 -4.24
CA GLY A 248 8.55 -6.50 -4.97
C GLY A 248 8.43 -4.98 -5.07
N TRP A 249 9.56 -4.28 -5.14
CA TRP A 249 9.66 -2.83 -5.36
C TRP A 249 10.92 -2.48 -6.15
N SER A 250 10.94 -1.31 -6.76
CA SER A 250 12.05 -0.87 -7.63
C SER A 250 13.35 -0.62 -6.83
N PRO A 251 14.52 -1.02 -7.35
CA PRO A 251 15.80 -0.59 -6.77
C PRO A 251 16.10 0.88 -7.09
N GLY A 252 16.74 1.58 -6.15
CA GLY A 252 17.10 3.00 -6.27
C GLY A 252 16.40 3.87 -5.22
N ASP A 253 16.49 5.18 -5.40
CA ASP A 253 15.99 6.18 -4.46
C ASP A 253 14.47 6.38 -4.60
N ALA A 254 13.73 6.25 -3.50
CA ALA A 254 12.26 6.21 -3.50
C ALA A 254 11.58 7.57 -3.78
N ASP A 255 12.36 8.67 -3.70
CA ASP A 255 11.91 10.03 -3.96
C ASP A 255 12.13 10.48 -5.42
N VAL A 256 12.94 9.74 -6.21
CA VAL A 256 13.23 10.05 -7.61
C VAL A 256 12.12 9.51 -8.50
N VAL A 257 11.46 10.39 -9.25
CA VAL A 257 10.29 10.01 -10.04
C VAL A 257 10.67 9.08 -11.21
N THR A 258 10.20 7.83 -11.19
CA THR A 258 10.39 6.86 -12.28
C THR A 258 9.10 6.63 -13.05
N GLY A 259 9.18 6.57 -14.39
CA GLY A 259 8.07 6.13 -15.24
C GLY A 259 8.25 4.68 -15.74
N PRO A 260 7.24 4.13 -16.43
CA PRO A 260 7.23 2.71 -16.83
C PRO A 260 8.29 2.40 -17.89
N GLY A 261 9.13 1.42 -17.60
CA GLY A 261 10.14 0.88 -18.50
C GLY A 261 9.62 -0.26 -19.38
N LEU A 262 10.34 -0.56 -20.46
CA LEU A 262 10.01 -1.69 -21.34
C LEU A 262 10.54 -3.03 -20.80
N PHE A 263 11.82 -3.07 -20.41
CA PHE A 263 12.49 -4.24 -19.87
C PHE A 263 13.54 -3.81 -18.83
N PRO A 264 13.82 -4.62 -17.79
CA PRO A 264 14.91 -4.36 -16.86
C PRO A 264 16.26 -4.22 -17.58
N THR A 265 17.00 -3.16 -17.24
CA THR A 265 18.29 -2.83 -17.84
C THR A 265 19.48 -3.43 -17.10
N ASP A 266 19.36 -3.64 -15.78
CA ASP A 266 20.49 -3.87 -14.88
C ASP A 266 20.46 -5.27 -14.22
N LEU A 267 19.73 -6.23 -14.80
CA LEU A 267 19.67 -7.62 -14.34
C LEU A 267 20.84 -8.46 -14.86
N ASN A 268 21.52 -9.16 -13.94
CA ASN A 268 22.47 -10.22 -14.29
C ASN A 268 21.73 -11.54 -14.58
N LEU A 269 21.78 -12.01 -15.83
CA LEU A 269 21.17 -13.27 -16.25
C LEU A 269 21.73 -14.51 -15.50
N GLY A 270 22.98 -14.45 -15.02
CA GLY A 270 23.55 -15.52 -14.20
C GLY A 270 22.83 -15.63 -12.86
N ASP A 271 22.62 -14.50 -12.20
CA ASP A 271 21.98 -14.45 -10.88
C ASP A 271 20.48 -14.77 -10.98
N VAL A 272 19.80 -14.34 -12.05
CA VAL A 272 18.41 -14.74 -12.36
C VAL A 272 18.32 -16.27 -12.54
N LEU A 273 19.22 -16.89 -13.31
CA LEU A 273 19.23 -18.34 -13.50
C LEU A 273 19.55 -19.10 -12.21
N THR A 274 20.44 -18.55 -11.36
CA THR A 274 20.75 -19.11 -10.03
C THR A 274 19.55 -19.00 -9.09
N ALA A 275 18.87 -17.85 -9.04
CA ALA A 275 17.67 -17.65 -8.21
C ALA A 275 16.52 -18.58 -8.64
N LEU A 276 16.29 -18.74 -9.95
CA LEU A 276 15.31 -19.71 -10.46
C LEU A 276 15.68 -21.16 -10.13
N GLY A 277 16.96 -21.53 -10.23
CA GLY A 277 17.45 -22.86 -9.85
C GLY A 277 17.29 -23.15 -8.36
N ASN A 278 17.66 -22.19 -7.51
CA ASN A 278 17.45 -22.25 -6.06
C ASN A 278 15.96 -22.34 -5.73
N GLY A 279 15.11 -21.52 -6.37
CA GLY A 279 13.66 -21.53 -6.16
C GLY A 279 12.99 -22.85 -6.53
N VAL A 280 13.44 -23.53 -7.59
CA VAL A 280 12.97 -24.89 -7.94
C VAL A 280 13.36 -25.90 -6.87
N GLN A 281 14.57 -25.83 -6.31
CA GLN A 281 14.98 -26.70 -5.21
C GLN A 281 14.17 -26.41 -3.94
N GLN A 282 14.02 -25.13 -3.60
CA GLN A 282 13.32 -24.64 -2.41
C GLN A 282 11.85 -25.09 -2.42
N GLY A 283 11.10 -24.78 -3.48
CA GLY A 283 9.69 -25.19 -3.58
C GLY A 283 9.48 -26.70 -3.59
N ILE A 284 10.42 -27.50 -4.10
CA ILE A 284 10.36 -28.97 -3.99
C ILE A 284 10.55 -29.42 -2.53
N THR A 285 11.44 -28.77 -1.78
CA THR A 285 11.60 -29.04 -0.33
C THR A 285 10.35 -28.63 0.44
N ASP A 286 9.88 -27.38 0.27
CA ASP A 286 8.75 -26.85 1.03
C ASP A 286 7.44 -27.62 0.71
N PHE A 287 7.23 -28.04 -0.54
CA PHE A 287 6.13 -28.94 -0.93
C PHE A 287 6.18 -30.29 -0.19
N ILE A 288 7.37 -30.87 -0.02
CA ILE A 288 7.54 -32.15 0.69
C ILE A 288 7.31 -31.96 2.18
N ASP A 289 7.86 -30.90 2.78
CA ASP A 289 7.71 -30.63 4.21
C ASP A 289 6.24 -30.26 4.54
N ALA A 290 5.56 -29.49 3.70
CA ALA A 290 4.12 -29.23 3.81
C ALA A 290 3.25 -30.50 3.66
N LEU A 291 3.67 -31.48 2.86
CA LEU A 291 3.01 -32.80 2.79
C LEU A 291 3.34 -33.73 3.97
N LEU A 292 4.39 -33.43 4.75
CA LEU A 292 4.77 -34.18 5.94
C LEU A 292 4.20 -33.58 7.23
N ASP A 293 3.81 -32.30 7.23
CA ASP A 293 3.17 -31.63 8.37
C ASP A 293 1.72 -32.15 8.61
N PRO A 294 1.41 -32.69 9.81
CA PRO A 294 0.04 -33.03 10.21
C PRO A 294 -0.96 -31.85 10.21
N ALA A 295 -0.48 -30.60 10.24
CA ALA A 295 -1.33 -29.40 10.16
C ALA A 295 -2.00 -29.24 8.79
N THR A 296 -1.31 -29.57 7.69
CA THR A 296 -1.83 -29.52 6.31
C THR A 296 -3.09 -30.36 6.10
N TYR A 297 -3.28 -31.40 6.93
CA TYR A 297 -4.45 -32.27 6.89
C TYR A 297 -5.60 -31.82 7.82
N GLN A 298 -5.44 -30.72 8.56
CA GLN A 298 -6.55 -30.06 9.26
C GLN A 298 -7.32 -29.18 8.28
N ILE A 299 -8.65 -29.27 8.28
CA ILE A 299 -9.49 -28.40 7.45
C ILE A 299 -9.77 -27.12 8.24
N THR A 300 -8.93 -26.12 8.03
CA THR A 300 -9.17 -24.74 8.50
C THR A 300 -10.49 -24.22 7.92
N PRO A 301 -11.38 -23.61 8.74
CA PRO A 301 -12.55 -22.90 8.23
C PRO A 301 -12.16 -21.80 7.24
N LEU A 302 -13.06 -21.44 6.31
CA LEU A 302 -12.74 -20.51 5.23
C LEU A 302 -12.27 -19.14 5.73
N LEU A 303 -12.86 -18.65 6.82
CA LEU A 303 -12.57 -17.34 7.41
C LEU A 303 -11.24 -17.33 8.17
N ASP A 304 -10.96 -18.41 8.91
CA ASP A 304 -9.69 -18.65 9.59
C ASP A 304 -8.53 -18.95 8.61
N ASN A 305 -8.74 -18.88 7.29
CA ASN A 305 -7.71 -19.17 6.29
C ASN A 305 -6.69 -18.02 6.25
N PRO A 306 -5.37 -18.31 6.30
CA PRO A 306 -4.31 -17.29 6.25
C PRO A 306 -4.30 -16.39 5.01
N SER A 307 -5.03 -16.70 3.94
CA SER A 307 -5.20 -15.77 2.81
C SER A 307 -6.39 -14.82 2.93
N LEU A 308 -7.31 -15.00 3.89
CA LEU A 308 -8.50 -14.15 4.08
C LEU A 308 -8.52 -13.36 5.38
N ILE A 309 -7.76 -13.78 6.40
CA ILE A 309 -7.81 -13.17 7.75
C ILE A 309 -7.58 -11.65 7.75
N ASP A 310 -6.59 -11.16 7.00
CA ASP A 310 -6.29 -9.72 6.93
C ASP A 310 -7.37 -8.93 6.18
N LEU A 311 -8.05 -9.56 5.21
CA LEU A 311 -9.19 -8.97 4.48
C LEU A 311 -10.44 -8.88 5.36
N GLU A 312 -10.64 -9.86 6.23
CA GLU A 312 -11.74 -9.87 7.21
C GLU A 312 -11.54 -8.79 8.27
N VAL A 313 -10.34 -8.69 8.85
CA VAL A 313 -10.00 -7.65 9.82
C VAL A 313 -10.09 -6.26 9.16
N ALA A 314 -9.56 -6.07 7.94
CA ALA A 314 -9.71 -4.81 7.20
C ALA A 314 -11.18 -4.46 6.93
N GLY A 315 -11.98 -5.42 6.45
CA GLY A 315 -13.41 -5.24 6.20
C GLY A 315 -14.19 -4.83 7.45
N TYR A 316 -13.82 -5.37 8.63
CA TYR A 316 -14.40 -4.95 9.91
C TYR A 316 -13.95 -3.54 10.32
N LEU A 317 -12.65 -3.23 10.25
CA LEU A 317 -12.11 -1.92 10.61
C LEU A 317 -12.66 -0.79 9.72
N PHE A 318 -12.88 -1.06 8.43
CA PHE A 318 -13.50 -0.11 7.50
C PHE A 318 -15.02 0.02 7.72
N GLY A 319 -15.66 -0.97 8.35
CA GLY A 319 -17.10 -1.01 8.61
C GLY A 319 -17.94 -1.64 7.49
N PHE A 320 -17.29 -2.38 6.56
CA PHE A 320 -17.97 -3.18 5.54
C PHE A 320 -18.47 -4.53 6.11
N LEU A 321 -17.82 -5.04 7.17
CA LEU A 321 -18.27 -6.24 7.90
C LEU A 321 -18.82 -5.85 9.29
N PRO A 322 -19.91 -6.50 9.76
CA PRO A 322 -20.58 -6.13 11.02
C PRO A 322 -19.86 -6.62 12.29
N SER A 323 -18.92 -7.55 12.14
CA SER A 323 -18.15 -8.17 13.22
C SER A 323 -16.76 -8.59 12.72
N PRO A 324 -15.76 -8.76 13.61
CA PRO A 324 -14.44 -9.29 13.25
C PRO A 324 -14.43 -10.83 13.13
N ASN A 325 -15.63 -11.43 12.98
CA ASN A 325 -15.95 -12.86 12.90
C ASN A 325 -17.32 -12.90 12.18
N PRO A 326 -17.40 -12.63 10.87
CA PRO A 326 -18.64 -12.59 10.10
C PRO A 326 -19.12 -14.02 9.81
N THR A 327 -20.32 -14.16 9.21
CA THR A 327 -20.66 -15.41 8.52
C THR A 327 -19.98 -15.48 7.16
N ALA A 328 -19.80 -16.69 6.62
CA ALA A 328 -19.26 -16.87 5.27
C ALA A 328 -20.09 -16.18 4.16
N ALA A 329 -21.37 -15.89 4.41
CA ALA A 329 -22.20 -15.12 3.49
C ALA A 329 -21.86 -13.61 3.52
N GLU A 330 -21.66 -13.05 4.72
CA GLU A 330 -21.24 -11.65 4.91
C GLU A 330 -19.81 -11.43 4.39
N ALA A 331 -18.89 -12.37 4.62
CA ALA A 331 -17.53 -12.31 4.07
C ALA A 331 -17.53 -12.34 2.52
N LEU A 332 -18.30 -13.25 1.90
CA LEU A 332 -18.44 -13.29 0.44
C LEU A 332 -19.09 -12.02 -0.13
N GLN A 333 -20.02 -11.40 0.61
CA GLN A 333 -20.60 -10.11 0.23
C GLN A 333 -19.57 -8.98 0.34
N GLY A 334 -18.82 -8.87 1.45
CA GLY A 334 -17.78 -7.86 1.63
C GLY A 334 -16.67 -7.96 0.58
N ILE A 335 -16.23 -9.17 0.26
CA ILE A 335 -15.30 -9.44 -0.86
C ILE A 335 -15.91 -8.99 -2.19
N SER A 336 -17.20 -9.26 -2.45
CA SER A 336 -17.86 -8.81 -3.68
C SER A 336 -18.02 -7.28 -3.76
N GLU A 337 -18.28 -6.61 -2.65
CA GLU A 337 -18.40 -5.15 -2.58
C GLU A 337 -17.03 -4.47 -2.77
N LEU A 338 -15.97 -5.04 -2.22
CA LEU A 338 -14.58 -4.65 -2.51
C LEU A 338 -14.30 -4.75 -4.02
N PHE A 339 -14.49 -5.94 -4.62
CA PHE A 339 -14.29 -6.16 -6.06
C PHE A 339 -15.16 -5.24 -6.93
N GLN A 340 -16.39 -4.92 -6.51
CA GLN A 340 -17.26 -4.00 -7.25
C GLN A 340 -16.74 -2.57 -7.23
N ALA A 341 -16.29 -2.06 -6.08
CA ALA A 341 -15.66 -0.74 -5.98
C ALA A 341 -14.40 -0.61 -6.87
N PHE A 342 -13.67 -1.72 -7.04
CA PHE A 342 -12.55 -1.84 -7.97
C PHE A 342 -12.95 -1.85 -9.45
N SER A 343 -13.92 -2.69 -9.83
CA SER A 343 -14.33 -2.92 -11.23
C SER A 343 -14.89 -1.68 -11.95
N ALA A 344 -15.13 -0.60 -11.20
CA ALA A 344 -15.58 0.69 -11.70
C ALA A 344 -14.46 1.76 -11.79
N MET A 345 -13.19 1.37 -11.57
CA MET A 345 -12.00 2.23 -11.72
C MET A 345 -11.17 1.90 -12.99
N THR A 346 -11.65 0.99 -13.83
CA THR A 346 -11.03 0.53 -15.10
C THR A 346 -11.91 0.83 -16.30
#